data_AF-A0A8F4FRV0-F1
#
_entry.id   AF-A0A8F4FRV0-F1
#
_cell.length_a   1.000
_cell.length_b   1.000
_cell.length_c   1.000
_cell.angle_alpha   90.00
_cell.angle_beta   90.00
_cell.angle_gamma   90.00
#
_symmetry.space_group_name_H-M   'P 1'
#
loop_
_entity.id
_entity.type
_entity.pdbx_description
1 polymer ?
#
loop_
_entity_poly.entity_id
_entity_poly.type
_entity_poly.pdbx_seq_one_letter_code
_entity_poly.pdbx_strand_id
1 'polypeptide(L)'
;MERSDGRWRGQAGFTFAELALVLVFVVGLLVVATVSVRNIRHETSSSNCQTQLRTLKLATERYHAVNQAYPVDKSVLVDGGLVTASEVADWTVDFASAATEPTYRAADDGPCTGTAKTS
;
A
#
# COMPACT_ATOMS: atom_id res chain seq x y z
N MET A 1 12.33 -26.72 -74.31
CA MET A 1 11.08 -26.44 -73.57
C MET A 1 11.08 -27.40 -72.39
N GLU A 2 11.72 -27.03 -71.28
CA GLU A 2 11.66 -27.80 -70.04
C GLU A 2 11.83 -26.83 -68.86
N ARG A 3 10.71 -26.59 -68.18
CA ARG A 3 10.65 -25.88 -66.91
C ARG A 3 11.02 -26.87 -65.81
N SER A 4 11.89 -26.46 -64.90
CA SER A 4 12.03 -27.11 -63.60
C SER A 4 12.02 -26.03 -62.51
N ASP A 5 10.81 -25.54 -62.23
CA ASP A 5 10.54 -24.77 -61.01
C ASP A 5 10.48 -25.75 -59.84
N GLY A 6 11.64 -25.94 -59.20
CA GLY A 6 11.76 -26.65 -57.93
C GLY A 6 10.96 -25.93 -56.85
N ARG A 7 9.77 -26.43 -56.55
CA ARG A 7 8.99 -26.03 -55.38
C ARG A 7 9.71 -26.47 -54.11
N TRP A 8 10.58 -25.61 -53.62
CA TRP A 8 11.00 -25.63 -52.21
C TRP A 8 9.84 -25.09 -51.37
N ARG A 9 8.82 -25.92 -51.14
CA ARG A 9 7.87 -25.70 -50.05
C ARG A 9 8.59 -26.04 -48.75
N GLY A 10 9.40 -25.10 -48.30
CA GLY A 10 10.08 -25.16 -47.01
C GLY A 10 9.04 -25.24 -45.90
N GLN A 11 9.09 -26.34 -45.14
CA GLN A 11 8.44 -26.47 -43.85
C GLN A 11 9.16 -25.51 -42.87
N ALA A 12 8.95 -24.20 -43.05
CA ALA A 12 9.60 -23.14 -42.28
C ALA A 12 8.62 -22.41 -41.33
N GLY A 13 7.48 -23.03 -41.05
CA GLY A 13 6.38 -22.43 -40.27
C GLY A 13 6.37 -22.77 -38.78
N PHE A 14 7.22 -23.67 -38.29
CA PHE A 14 7.07 -24.28 -36.96
C PHE A 14 7.95 -23.63 -35.86
N THR A 15 8.88 -22.73 -36.18
CA THR A 15 9.78 -22.15 -35.15
C THR A 15 9.70 -20.63 -35.03
N PHE A 16 9.73 -19.89 -36.15
CA PHE A 16 9.75 -18.42 -36.08
C PHE A 16 8.40 -17.81 -35.69
N ALA A 17 7.30 -18.28 -36.29
CA ALA A 17 5.97 -17.75 -36.01
C ALA A 17 5.50 -18.09 -34.58
N GLU A 18 5.80 -19.29 -34.10
CA GLU A 18 5.44 -19.75 -32.76
C GLU A 18 6.20 -19.00 -31.67
N LEU A 19 7.52 -18.82 -31.84
CA LEU A 19 8.33 -18.05 -30.91
C LEU A 19 7.95 -16.56 -30.90
N ALA A 20 7.59 -16.00 -32.06
CA ALA A 20 7.08 -14.63 -32.16
C ALA A 20 5.75 -14.45 -31.41
N LEU A 21 4.81 -15.41 -31.55
CA LEU A 21 3.54 -15.37 -30.83
C LEU A 21 3.74 -15.45 -29.32
N VAL A 22 4.61 -16.37 -28.86
CA VAL A 22 4.95 -16.48 -27.42
C VAL A 22 5.55 -15.19 -26.89
N LEU A 23 6.46 -14.55 -27.62
CA LEU A 23 7.07 -13.29 -27.21
C LEU A 23 6.01 -12.17 -27.07
N VAL A 24 5.09 -12.06 -28.04
CA VAL A 24 4.00 -11.07 -27.99
C VAL A 24 3.10 -11.30 -26.78
N PHE A 25 2.73 -12.55 -26.49
CA PHE A 25 1.94 -12.87 -25.32
C PHE A 25 2.67 -12.57 -24.01
N VAL A 26 3.94 -12.99 -23.88
CA VAL A 26 4.74 -12.75 -22.68
C VAL A 26 4.92 -11.25 -22.44
N VAL A 27 5.29 -10.47 -23.46
CA VAL A 27 5.44 -9.01 -23.34
C VAL A 27 4.09 -8.35 -22.99
N GLY A 28 3.00 -8.78 -23.62
CA GLY A 28 1.65 -8.27 -23.33
C GLY A 28 1.23 -8.51 -21.88
N LEU A 29 1.46 -9.71 -21.35
CA LEU A 29 1.16 -10.04 -19.96
C LEU A 29 2.05 -9.27 -18.97
N LEU A 30 3.34 -9.08 -19.28
CA LEU A 30 4.27 -8.30 -18.44
C LEU A 30 3.86 -6.82 -18.34
N VAL A 31 3.38 -6.22 -19.44
CA VAL A 31 2.90 -4.82 -19.44
C VAL A 31 1.67 -4.67 -18.53
N VAL A 32 0.67 -5.55 -18.66
CA VAL A 32 -0.56 -5.47 -17.83
C VAL A 32 -0.26 -5.74 -16.35
N ALA A 33 0.61 -6.71 -16.06
CA ALA A 33 1.02 -7.03 -14.70
C ALA A 33 1.68 -5.83 -14.01
N THR A 34 2.59 -5.13 -14.69
CA THR A 34 3.30 -3.97 -14.11
C THR A 34 2.40 -2.76 -13.85
N VAL A 35 1.39 -2.52 -14.68
CA VAL A 35 0.40 -1.43 -14.48
C VAL A 35 -0.50 -1.73 -13.27
N SER A 36 -0.90 -2.99 -13.08
CA SER A 36 -1.76 -3.40 -11.96
C SER A 36 -1.08 -3.23 -10.59
N VAL A 37 0.23 -3.47 -10.48
CA VAL A 37 0.94 -3.32 -9.19
C VAL A 37 1.10 -1.86 -8.77
N ARG A 38 1.08 -0.91 -9.72
CA ARG A 38 1.28 0.52 -9.43
C ARG A 38 0.02 1.20 -8.91
N ASN A 39 -1.17 0.82 -9.38
CA ASN A 39 -2.42 1.47 -8.97
C ASN A 39 -2.96 0.96 -7.62
N ILE A 40 -2.76 -0.32 -7.30
CA ILE A 40 -3.26 -0.93 -6.04
C ILE A 40 -2.57 -0.35 -4.80
N ARG A 41 -1.31 0.08 -4.92
CA ARG A 41 -0.53 0.59 -3.78
C ARG A 41 -1.04 1.94 -3.26
N HIS A 42 -1.60 2.79 -4.12
CA HIS A 42 -2.11 4.10 -3.70
C HIS A 42 -3.46 4.01 -2.96
N GLU A 43 -4.39 3.17 -3.42
CA GLU A 43 -5.69 3.01 -2.74
C GLU A 43 -5.56 2.28 -1.39
N THR A 44 -4.72 1.24 -1.33
CA THR A 44 -4.46 0.51 -0.08
C THR A 44 -3.81 1.39 0.99
N SER A 45 -2.87 2.26 0.61
CA SER A 45 -2.19 3.16 1.56
C SER A 45 -3.18 4.08 2.29
N SER A 46 -4.12 4.71 1.57
CA SER A 46 -5.08 5.64 2.17
C SER A 46 -6.07 4.95 3.13
N SER A 47 -6.53 3.75 2.77
CA SER A 47 -7.45 2.96 3.60
C SER A 47 -6.76 2.48 4.88
N ASN A 48 -5.50 2.05 4.77
CA ASN A 48 -4.67 1.68 5.91
C ASN A 48 -4.45 2.88 6.84
N CYS A 49 -4.10 4.04 6.33
CA CYS A 49 -3.91 5.26 7.12
C CYS A 49 -5.17 5.66 7.90
N GLN A 50 -6.35 5.59 7.28
CA GLN A 50 -7.63 5.84 7.97
C GLN A 50 -7.91 4.83 9.07
N THR A 51 -7.59 3.56 8.84
CA THR A 51 -7.79 2.48 9.81
C THR A 51 -6.86 2.68 11.00
N GLN A 52 -5.56 2.91 10.77
CA GLN A 52 -4.59 3.20 11.82
C GLN A 52 -4.99 4.41 12.68
N LEU A 53 -5.43 5.51 12.04
CA LEU A 53 -5.90 6.70 12.76
C LEU A 53 -7.10 6.39 13.66
N ARG A 54 -8.07 5.61 13.17
CA ARG A 54 -9.25 5.21 13.96
C ARG A 54 -8.85 4.33 15.14
N THR A 55 -7.95 3.36 14.93
CA THR A 55 -7.42 2.51 16.01
C THR A 55 -6.74 3.35 17.08
N LEU A 56 -5.92 4.31 16.67
CA LEU A 56 -5.18 5.19 17.59
C LEU A 56 -6.11 6.14 18.37
N LYS A 57 -7.13 6.71 17.72
CA LYS A 57 -8.18 7.50 18.38
C LYS A 57 -8.94 6.66 19.40
N LEU A 58 -9.40 5.47 18.99
CA LEU A 58 -10.12 4.56 19.87
C LEU A 58 -9.29 4.16 21.10
N ALA A 59 -8.01 3.84 20.91
CA ALA A 59 -7.11 3.50 22.01
C ALA A 59 -6.92 4.66 22.99
N THR A 60 -6.79 5.86 22.46
CA THR A 60 -6.67 7.09 23.25
C THR A 60 -7.95 7.37 24.06
N GLU A 61 -9.12 7.23 23.43
CA GLU A 61 -10.41 7.36 24.09
C GLU A 61 -10.62 6.26 25.14
N ARG A 62 -10.20 5.02 24.87
CA ARG A 62 -10.25 3.93 25.85
C ARG A 62 -9.40 4.22 27.08
N TYR A 63 -8.19 4.74 26.89
CA TYR A 63 -7.35 5.16 28.00
C TYR A 63 -8.02 6.27 28.81
N HIS A 64 -8.57 7.28 28.13
CA HIS A 64 -9.29 8.38 28.78
C HIS A 64 -10.53 7.92 29.54
N ALA A 65 -11.29 6.96 29.00
CA ALA A 65 -12.48 6.42 29.68
C ALA A 65 -12.14 5.77 31.02
N VAL A 66 -11.01 5.07 31.11
CA VAL A 66 -10.55 4.39 32.33
C VAL A 66 -9.90 5.36 33.31
N ASN A 67 -9.02 6.24 32.82
CA ASN A 67 -8.17 7.08 33.66
C ASN A 67 -8.73 8.50 33.89
N GLN A 68 -9.85 8.85 33.23
CA GLN A 68 -10.44 10.20 33.21
C GLN A 68 -9.44 11.28 32.76
N ALA A 69 -8.43 10.87 31.97
CA ALA A 69 -7.30 11.68 31.57
C ALA A 69 -6.69 11.10 30.27
N TYR A 70 -6.26 11.96 29.37
CA TYR A 70 -5.51 11.57 28.19
C TYR A 70 -4.09 11.13 28.56
N PRO A 71 -3.48 10.22 27.79
CA PRO A 71 -2.11 9.80 28.03
C PRO A 71 -1.15 10.97 27.84
N VAL A 72 -0.04 10.97 28.58
CA VAL A 72 1.04 11.96 28.43
C VAL A 72 1.87 11.72 27.18
N ASP A 73 1.94 10.45 26.75
CA ASP A 73 2.74 10.02 25.61
C ASP A 73 2.09 8.81 24.93
N LYS A 74 2.38 8.67 23.63
CA LYS A 74 1.96 7.52 22.81
C LYS A 74 2.47 6.18 23.35
N SER A 75 3.64 6.18 24.02
CA SER A 75 4.22 4.98 24.64
C SER A 75 3.31 4.36 25.70
N VAL A 76 2.52 5.16 26.41
CA VAL A 76 1.57 4.68 27.42
C VAL A 76 0.50 3.80 26.80
N LEU A 77 0.07 4.12 25.57
CA LEU A 77 -0.89 3.30 24.83
C LEU A 77 -0.29 1.97 24.36
N VAL A 78 1.01 1.96 24.03
CA VAL A 78 1.73 0.76 23.61
C VAL A 78 2.01 -0.15 24.80
N ASP A 79 2.51 0.42 25.90
CA ASP A 79 2.81 -0.31 27.14
C ASP A 79 1.53 -0.87 27.79
N GLY A 80 0.46 -0.09 27.75
CA GLY A 80 -0.88 -0.53 28.17
C GLY A 80 -1.55 -1.56 27.26
N GLY A 81 -0.89 -1.99 26.16
CA GLY A 81 -1.40 -2.99 25.23
C GLY A 81 -2.65 -2.55 24.46
N LEU A 82 -2.92 -1.25 24.38
CA LEU A 82 -4.08 -0.69 23.67
C LEU A 82 -3.82 -0.59 22.16
N VAL A 83 -2.54 -0.48 21.76
CA VAL A 83 -2.07 -0.50 20.37
C VAL A 83 -0.67 -1.12 20.28
N THR A 84 -0.32 -1.69 19.14
CA THR A 84 1.07 -2.11 18.87
C THR A 84 1.87 -0.98 18.23
N ALA A 85 3.16 -0.84 18.56
CA ALA A 85 4.02 0.21 18.00
C ALA A 85 4.02 0.26 16.46
N SER A 86 3.93 -0.90 15.80
CA SER A 86 3.87 -1.02 14.34
C SER A 86 2.54 -0.56 13.73
N GLU A 87 1.43 -0.67 14.46
CA GLU A 87 0.09 -0.27 13.96
C GLU A 87 -0.09 1.23 13.91
N VAL A 88 0.75 1.96 14.64
CA VAL A 88 0.66 3.41 14.79
C VAL A 88 1.95 4.10 14.39
N ALA A 89 2.91 3.38 13.79
CA ALA A 89 4.21 3.90 13.41
C ALA A 89 4.11 5.07 12.43
N ASP A 90 3.09 5.05 11.56
CA ASP A 90 2.88 6.07 10.53
C ASP A 90 2.17 7.35 11.04
N TRP A 91 1.83 7.39 12.33
CA TRP A 91 1.12 8.50 12.98
C TRP A 91 1.85 9.04 14.20
N THR A 92 2.00 10.36 14.26
CA THR A 92 2.46 11.13 15.42
C THR A 92 1.23 11.67 16.17
N VAL A 93 1.27 11.62 17.51
CA VAL A 93 0.20 12.12 18.36
C VAL A 93 0.79 13.12 19.35
N ASP A 94 0.25 14.33 19.34
CA ASP A 94 0.62 15.39 20.27
C ASP A 94 -0.40 15.43 21.42
N PHE A 95 0.04 15.00 22.61
CA PHE A 95 -0.74 15.09 23.83
C PHE A 95 -0.42 16.41 24.53
N ALA A 96 -1.15 17.48 24.18
CA ALA A 96 -0.90 18.81 24.73
C ALA A 96 -1.09 18.87 26.26
N SER A 97 -2.08 18.14 26.78
CA SER A 97 -2.29 17.94 28.22
C SER A 97 -3.21 16.76 28.48
N ALA A 98 -3.22 16.25 29.72
CA ALA A 98 -4.13 15.18 30.16
C ALA A 98 -5.63 15.53 30.08
N ALA A 99 -5.98 16.81 29.92
CA ALA A 99 -7.37 17.29 29.85
C ALA A 99 -7.78 17.79 28.46
N THR A 100 -6.85 17.89 27.51
CA THR A 100 -7.08 18.39 26.15
C THR A 100 -7.05 17.23 25.18
N GLU A 101 -7.99 17.21 24.23
CA GLU A 101 -7.98 16.21 23.16
C GLU A 101 -6.64 16.29 22.38
N PRO A 102 -5.99 15.14 22.13
CA PRO A 102 -4.72 15.12 21.42
C PRO A 102 -4.87 15.37 19.93
N THR A 103 -3.86 15.96 19.32
CA THR A 103 -3.84 16.17 17.87
C THR A 103 -3.07 15.07 17.17
N TYR A 104 -3.64 14.53 16.10
CA TYR A 104 -3.07 13.44 15.32
C TYR A 104 -2.50 13.98 14.01
N ARG A 105 -1.27 13.60 13.68
CA ARG A 105 -0.56 14.02 12.47
C ARG A 105 0.08 12.80 11.82
N ALA A 106 0.11 12.77 10.50
CA ALA A 106 0.91 11.75 9.80
C ALA A 106 2.40 11.98 10.10
N ALA A 107 3.18 10.90 10.21
CA ALA A 107 4.64 11.00 10.29
C ALA A 107 5.20 11.60 8.99
N ASP A 108 6.20 12.47 9.10
CA ASP A 108 6.70 13.31 7.98
C ASP A 108 7.29 12.52 6.79
N ASP A 109 7.70 11.27 7.01
CA ASP A 109 8.25 10.36 5.98
C ASP A 109 7.38 9.11 5.75
N GLY A 110 6.17 9.07 6.32
CA GLY A 110 5.30 7.91 6.30
C GLY A 110 4.46 7.76 5.01
N PRO A 111 3.90 6.56 4.75
CA PRO A 111 2.92 6.32 3.68
C PRO A 111 1.61 7.13 3.84
N CYS A 112 1.44 7.80 4.99
CA CYS A 112 0.32 8.67 5.33
C CYS A 112 0.62 10.17 5.16
N THR A 113 1.81 10.54 4.68
CA THR A 113 2.16 11.93 4.36
C THR A 113 1.16 12.52 3.35
N GLY A 114 0.52 13.64 3.71
CA GLY A 114 -0.54 14.26 2.91
C GLY A 114 -1.98 13.93 3.33
N THR A 115 -2.21 12.93 4.19
CA THR A 115 -3.49 12.76 4.92
C THR A 115 -3.51 13.56 6.21
N ALA A 116 -3.31 14.88 6.11
CA ALA A 116 -3.55 15.77 7.24
C ALA A 116 -5.07 15.84 7.49
N LYS A 117 -5.56 15.05 8.46
CA LYS A 117 -6.85 15.33 9.09
C LYS A 117 -6.60 15.80 10.51
N THR A 118 -6.38 17.11 10.64
CA THR A 118 -6.66 17.83 11.87
C THR A 118 -8.13 17.61 12.24
N SER A 119 -8.38 17.38 13.54
CA SER A 119 -9.68 17.09 14.16
C SER A 119 -10.89 17.70 13.46
#